data_AF-A0A965PHA0-F1
#
_entry.id   AF-A0A965PHA0-F1
#
_cell.length_a   1.000
_cell.length_b   1.000
_cell.length_c   1.000
_cell.angle_alpha   90.00
_cell.angle_beta   90.00
_cell.angle_gamma   90.00
#
_symmetry.space_group_name_H-M   'P 1'
#
loop_
_entity.id
_entity.type
_entity.pdbx_description
1 polymer ?
#
loop_
_entity_poly.entity_id
_entity_poly.type
_entity_poly.pdbx_seq_one_letter_code
_entity_poly.pdbx_strand_id
1 'polypeptide(L)'
;MAGTELKSLLAGWPFYIVSTPDCKCNARARYMDDKGCDWCESPEGMAEILGFLREAAEERGLPFVDAAARFLVRRAIYNARKAEARRAREAEGSPLHPER
;
A
#
# COMPACT_ATOMS: atom_id res chain seq x y z
N MET A 1 5.77 3.91 -2.01
CA MET A 1 4.40 4.32 -1.63
C MET A 1 3.61 3.12 -1.12
N ALA A 2 2.92 3.25 0.03
CA ALA A 2 2.39 2.15 0.84
C ALA A 2 1.01 1.62 0.42
N GLY A 3 0.11 2.47 -0.07
CA GLY A 3 -1.20 2.05 -0.60
C GLY A 3 -1.07 1.19 -1.85
N THR A 4 -0.14 1.54 -2.74
CA THR A 4 0.20 0.70 -3.90
C THR A 4 0.68 -0.69 -3.48
N GLU A 5 1.56 -0.79 -2.49
CA GLU A 5 2.05 -2.07 -1.96
C GLU A 5 0.96 -2.88 -1.27
N LEU A 6 0.06 -2.23 -0.54
CA LEU A 6 -1.08 -2.89 0.11
C LEU A 6 -2.01 -3.54 -0.93
N LYS A 7 -2.32 -2.83 -2.01
CA LYS A 7 -3.10 -3.38 -3.12
C LYS A 7 -2.41 -4.59 -3.75
N SER A 8 -1.09 -4.53 -3.96
CA SER A 8 -0.33 -5.65 -4.51
C SER A 8 -0.38 -6.89 -3.61
N LEU A 9 -0.32 -6.71 -2.29
CA LEU A 9 -0.47 -7.82 -1.33
C LEU A 9 -1.87 -8.44 -1.37
N LEU A 10 -2.92 -7.60 -1.44
CA LEU A 10 -4.31 -8.06 -1.49
C LEU A 10 -4.66 -8.75 -2.81
N ALA A 11 -4.06 -8.33 -3.92
CA ALA A 11 -4.22 -8.97 -5.23
C ALA A 11 -3.49 -10.33 -5.32
N GLY A 12 -2.51 -10.57 -4.44
CA GLY A 12 -1.74 -11.80 -4.40
C GLY A 12 -2.50 -12.99 -3.82
N TRP A 13 -1.88 -14.17 -3.93
CA TRP A 13 -2.33 -15.37 -3.20
C TRP A 13 -2.19 -15.14 -1.69
N PRO A 14 -3.18 -15.49 -0.86
CA PRO A 14 -4.39 -16.28 -1.17
C PRO A 14 -5.66 -15.48 -1.50
N PHE A 15 -5.62 -14.14 -1.46
CA PHE A 15 -6.85 -13.33 -1.41
C PHE A 15 -7.41 -12.98 -2.78
N TYR A 16 -6.57 -12.75 -3.79
CA TYR A 16 -6.99 -12.36 -5.14
C TYR A 16 -7.99 -11.19 -5.18
N ILE A 17 -7.88 -10.26 -4.23
CA ILE A 17 -8.74 -9.07 -4.14
C ILE A 17 -8.18 -8.02 -5.08
N VAL A 18 -8.66 -8.05 -6.32
CA VAL A 18 -8.26 -7.11 -7.37
C VAL A 18 -9.25 -5.95 -7.44
N SER A 19 -8.74 -4.73 -7.42
CA SER A 19 -9.56 -3.52 -7.56
C SER A 19 -9.95 -3.32 -9.02
N THR A 20 -11.24 -3.16 -9.31
CA THR A 20 -11.70 -2.61 -10.60
C THR A 20 -11.28 -1.13 -10.73
N PRO A 21 -11.27 -0.54 -11.94
CA PRO A 21 -10.90 0.86 -12.14
C PRO A 21 -11.68 1.84 -11.25
N ASP A 22 -12.97 1.56 -11.03
CA ASP A 22 -13.87 2.40 -10.25
C ASP A 22 -13.95 2.00 -8.76
N CYS A 23 -13.10 1.06 -8.29
CA CYS A 23 -13.10 0.74 -6.85
C CYS A 23 -12.61 1.94 -6.03
N LYS A 24 -13.36 2.29 -4.96
CA LYS A 24 -12.91 3.18 -3.87
C LYS A 24 -11.53 2.80 -3.30
N CYS A 25 -11.17 1.52 -3.39
CA CYS A 25 -9.85 0.97 -3.09
C CYS A 25 -8.71 1.76 -3.75
N ASN A 26 -8.91 2.22 -4.99
CA ASN A 26 -7.91 2.96 -5.76
C ASN A 26 -7.67 4.36 -5.18
N ALA A 27 -8.75 5.06 -4.83
CA ALA A 27 -8.66 6.36 -4.18
C ALA A 27 -8.01 6.25 -2.79
N ARG A 28 -8.37 5.23 -2.01
CA ARG A 28 -7.78 4.95 -0.69
C ARG A 28 -6.29 4.63 -0.77
N ALA A 29 -5.87 3.84 -1.75
CA ALA A 29 -4.45 3.54 -1.97
C ALA A 29 -3.66 4.81 -2.33
N ARG A 30 -4.20 5.66 -3.22
CA ARG A 30 -3.59 6.95 -3.55
C ARG A 30 -3.49 7.86 -2.33
N TYR A 31 -4.55 7.94 -1.52
CA TYR A 31 -4.54 8.70 -0.28
C TYR A 31 -3.43 8.25 0.69
N MET A 32 -3.23 6.94 0.85
CA MET A 32 -2.10 6.40 1.63
C MET A 32 -0.75 6.76 1.03
N ASP A 33 -0.64 6.66 -0.30
CA ASP A 33 0.58 7.00 -1.04
C ASP A 33 0.94 8.49 -0.88
N ASP A 34 -0.05 9.39 -0.91
CA ASP A 34 0.10 10.83 -0.75
C ASP A 34 0.47 11.23 0.69
N LYS A 35 -0.08 10.53 1.70
CA LYS A 35 0.23 10.77 3.12
C LYS A 35 1.61 10.25 3.53
N GLY A 36 2.12 9.24 2.83
CA GLY A 36 3.43 8.66 3.08
C GLY A 36 3.45 7.60 4.19
N CYS A 37 4.58 6.88 4.25
CA CYS A 37 4.77 5.71 5.12
C CYS A 37 4.66 6.03 6.61
N ASP A 38 5.18 7.18 7.05
CA ASP A 38 5.24 7.53 8.47
C ASP A 38 3.84 7.85 9.02
N TRP A 39 3.00 8.51 8.23
CA TRP A 39 1.59 8.70 8.58
C TRP A 39 0.84 7.37 8.62
N CYS A 40 1.08 6.48 7.64
CA CYS A 40 0.43 5.15 7.64
C CYS A 40 0.82 4.28 8.85
N GLU A 41 2.00 4.50 9.44
CA GLU A 41 2.47 3.81 10.63
C GLU A 41 1.96 4.44 11.94
N SER A 42 1.47 5.68 11.90
CA SER A 42 0.92 6.37 13.07
C SER A 42 -0.35 5.69 13.60
N PRO A 43 -0.69 5.88 14.90
CA PRO A 43 -1.93 5.35 15.46
C PRO A 43 -3.18 5.81 14.70
N GLU A 44 -3.23 7.07 14.30
CA GLU A 44 -4.35 7.68 13.59
C GLU A 44 -4.47 7.16 12.16
N GLY A 45 -3.36 7.15 11.42
CA GLY A 45 -3.34 6.63 10.04
C GLY A 45 -3.67 5.15 10.00
N MET A 46 -3.10 4.35 10.91
CA MET A 46 -3.43 2.93 11.03
C MET A 46 -4.94 2.72 11.31
N ALA A 47 -5.52 3.47 12.26
CA ALA A 47 -6.95 3.36 12.56
C ALA A 47 -7.83 3.68 11.34
N GLU A 48 -7.50 4.74 10.59
CA GLU A 48 -8.22 5.15 9.39
C GLU A 48 -8.12 4.09 8.27
N ILE A 49 -6.91 3.57 8.02
CA ILE A 49 -6.67 2.51 7.03
C ILE A 49 -7.42 1.22 7.40
N LEU A 50 -7.43 0.83 8.69
CA LEU A 50 -8.19 -0.33 9.13
C LEU A 50 -9.70 -0.12 8.95
N GLY A 51 -10.21 1.09 9.15
CA GLY A 51 -11.59 1.45 8.83
C GLY A 51 -11.89 1.23 7.34
N PHE A 52 -11.02 1.72 6.47
CA PHE A 52 -11.15 1.51 5.02
C PHE A 52 -11.15 0.03 4.62
N LEU A 53 -10.26 -0.78 5.21
CA LEU A 53 -10.19 -2.21 4.93
C LEU A 53 -11.43 -2.96 5.45
N ARG A 54 -11.93 -2.58 6.63
CA ARG A 54 -13.14 -3.12 7.22
C ARG A 54 -14.36 -2.84 6.34
N GLU A 55 -14.59 -1.59 5.99
CA GLU A 55 -15.70 -1.20 5.10
C GLU A 55 -15.64 -1.94 3.77
N ALA A 56 -14.44 -2.06 3.17
CA ALA A 56 -14.27 -2.77 1.91
C ALA A 56 -14.53 -4.29 2.04
N ALA A 57 -14.18 -4.90 3.17
CA ALA A 57 -14.46 -6.30 3.45
C ALA A 57 -15.96 -6.52 3.68
N GLU A 58 -16.62 -5.64 4.43
CA GLU A 58 -18.06 -5.66 4.69
C GLU A 58 -18.87 -5.53 3.39
N GLU A 59 -18.53 -4.57 2.52
CA GLU A 59 -19.15 -4.40 1.20
C GLU A 59 -19.04 -5.67 0.32
N ARG A 60 -18.04 -6.52 0.57
CA ARG A 60 -17.78 -7.77 -0.17
C ARG A 60 -18.25 -9.03 0.56
N GLY A 61 -18.83 -8.90 1.74
CA GLY A 61 -19.21 -10.04 2.59
C GLY A 61 -18.01 -10.89 3.06
N LEU A 62 -16.81 -10.30 3.11
CA LEU A 62 -15.59 -10.99 3.53
C LEU A 62 -15.37 -10.82 5.04
N PRO A 63 -14.89 -11.87 5.74
CA PRO A 63 -14.54 -11.75 7.15
C PRO A 63 -13.37 -10.79 7.33
N PHE A 64 -13.49 -9.87 8.29
CA PHE A 64 -12.44 -8.92 8.63
C PHE A 64 -11.77 -9.29 9.96
N VAL A 65 -10.45 -9.45 9.93
CA VAL A 65 -9.63 -9.70 11.13
C VAL A 65 -8.64 -8.56 11.31
N ASP A 66 -8.84 -7.77 12.36
CA ASP A 66 -8.09 -6.53 12.62
C ASP A 66 -6.57 -6.75 12.72
N ALA A 67 -6.16 -7.82 13.41
CA ALA A 67 -4.74 -8.16 13.56
C ALA A 67 -4.08 -8.50 12.22
N ALA A 68 -4.76 -9.24 11.35
CA ALA A 68 -4.26 -9.59 10.02
C ALA A 68 -4.18 -8.35 9.12
N ALA A 69 -5.19 -7.49 9.18
CA ALA A 69 -5.20 -6.22 8.45
C ALA A 69 -4.02 -5.32 8.87
N ARG A 70 -3.78 -5.15 10.18
CA ARG A 70 -2.61 -4.41 10.71
C ARG A 70 -1.30 -4.98 10.19
N PHE A 71 -1.18 -6.30 10.19
CA PHE A 71 0.02 -6.97 9.68
C PHE A 71 0.24 -6.67 8.19
N LEU A 72 -0.81 -6.74 7.36
CA LEU A 72 -0.74 -6.42 5.93
C LEU A 72 -0.34 -4.95 5.69
N VAL A 73 -0.90 -4.01 6.46
CA VAL A 73 -0.53 -2.58 6.36
C VAL A 73 0.94 -2.38 6.71
N ARG A 74 1.42 -2.96 7.82
CA ARG A 74 2.86 -2.89 8.18
C ARG A 74 3.76 -3.52 7.12
N ARG A 75 3.33 -4.64 6.53
CA ARG A 75 4.06 -5.28 5.44
C ARG A 75 4.12 -4.39 4.19
N ALA A 76 3.03 -3.71 3.85
CA ALA A 76 2.98 -2.76 2.75
C ALA A 76 3.92 -1.57 2.99
N ILE A 77 3.93 -1.00 4.19
CA ILE A 77 4.85 0.08 4.60
C ILE A 77 6.30 -0.37 4.45
N TYR A 78 6.65 -1.55 4.95
CA TYR A 78 7.99 -2.11 4.83
C TYR A 78 8.42 -2.24 3.35
N ASN A 79 7.54 -2.80 2.51
CA ASN A 79 7.83 -2.95 1.08
C ASN A 79 7.99 -1.59 0.40
N ALA A 80 7.16 -0.61 0.75
CA ALA A 80 7.20 0.73 0.19
C ALA A 80 8.53 1.42 0.49
N ARG A 81 8.98 1.40 1.75
CA ARG A 81 10.29 1.92 2.15
C ARG A 81 11.44 1.23 1.41
N LYS A 82 11.35 -0.10 1.25
CA LYS A 82 12.36 -0.88 0.50
C LYS A 82 12.38 -0.52 -1.00
N ALA A 83 11.21 -0.31 -1.60
CA ALA A 83 11.08 0.09 -3.00
C ALA A 83 11.63 1.51 -3.23
N GLU A 84 11.35 2.44 -2.32
CA GLU A 84 11.90 3.80 -2.35
C GLU A 84 13.43 3.80 -2.24
N ALA A 85 13.99 3.03 -1.29
CA ALA A 85 15.44 2.88 -1.17
C ALA A 85 16.09 2.27 -2.42
N ARG A 86 15.42 1.30 -3.07
CA ARG A 86 15.87 0.72 -4.34
C ARG A 86 15.89 1.77 -5.47
N ARG A 87 14.78 2.50 -5.62
CA ARG A 87 14.65 3.56 -6.64
C ARG A 87 15.69 4.67 -6.44
N ALA A 88 15.97 5.05 -5.21
CA ALA A 88 17.02 6.02 -4.89
C ALA A 88 18.41 5.53 -5.33
N ARG A 89 18.74 4.25 -5.05
CA ARG A 89 20.00 3.64 -5.51
C ARG A 89 20.11 3.54 -7.02
N GLU A 90 19.01 3.23 -7.71
CA GLU A 90 18.96 3.19 -9.18
C GLU A 90 19.19 4.58 -9.79
N ALA A 91 18.61 5.63 -9.18
CA ALA A 91 18.83 7.01 -9.60
C ALA A 91 20.28 7.47 -9.38
N GLU A 92 20.91 7.06 -8.27
CA GLU A 92 22.32 7.34 -7.96
C GLU A 92 23.29 6.55 -8.87
N GLY A 93 22.91 5.34 -9.28
CA GLY A 93 23.72 4.44 -10.08
C GLY A 93 23.60 4.60 -11.61
N SER A 94 22.88 5.59 -12.12
CA SER A 94 22.77 5.86 -13.56
C SER A 94 23.78 6.93 -14.00
N PRO A 95 24.91 6.57 -14.64
CA PRO A 95 25.71 7.55 -15.35
C PRO A 95 24.96 7.87 -16.65
N LEU A 96 24.36 9.05 -16.70
CA LEU A 96 24.01 9.67 -17.98
C LEU A 96 25.30 9.79 -18.80
N HIS A 97 25.46 8.94 -19.81
CA HIS A 97 26.48 9.11 -20.83
C HIS A 97 26.13 10.40 -21.60
N PRO A 98 26.98 11.43 -21.60
CA PRO A 98 26.82 12.53 -22.55
C PRO A 98 27.26 12.03 -23.92
N GLU A 99 26.35 12.06 -24.87
CA GLU A 99 26.62 11.78 -26.28
C GLU A 99 27.69 12.74 -26.81
N ARG A 100 28.70 12.20 -27.49
CA ARG A 100 29.66 12.94 -28.33
C ARG A 100 29.55 12.41 -29.75
#